data_AF-A0A7C7U1W9-F1
#
_entry.id   AF-A0A7C7U1W9-F1
#
_cell.length_a   1.000
_cell.length_b   1.000
_cell.length_c   1.000
_cell.angle_alpha   90.00
_cell.angle_beta   90.00
_cell.angle_gamma   90.00
#
_symmetry.space_group_name_H-M   'P 1'
#
loop_
_entity.id
_entity.type
_entity.pdbx_description
1 polymer ?
#
loop_
_entity_poly.entity_id
_entity_poly.type
_entity_poly.pdbx_seq_one_letter_code
_entity_poly.pdbx_strand_id
1 'polypeptide(L)'
;MDKQEVKGKCLAEYRVEVWLGLVFVSVNPDVESLAPGLEALADRLQPYDLAAYTVVHRAEGEFECNWKVLVENFCESYHVFSVHKNTLEINSPTRTTKVLEGGPGFNHHTMTALSSDTFSDESLARLPSELVDIGHLICIYPCLAFSIDPEMALWLTVRPTGTLCRSLTKRFIERFTSRRAGRSRGSSWRIFGPEG
;
A
#
# COMPACT_ATOMS: atom_id res chain seq x y z
N MET A 1 2.20 4.54 43.50
CA MET A 1 0.91 4.02 43.02
C MET A 1 0.79 2.61 43.56
N ASP A 2 -0.22 2.35 44.39
CA ASP A 2 -0.37 1.08 45.09
C ASP A 2 -0.82 -0.02 44.11
N LYS A 3 -0.22 -1.21 44.16
CA LYS A 3 -0.55 -2.35 43.28
C LYS A 3 -2.01 -2.79 43.46
N GLN A 4 -2.64 -2.44 44.58
CA GLN A 4 -4.03 -2.74 44.89
C GLN A 4 -5.03 -1.85 44.12
N GLU A 5 -4.64 -0.64 43.70
CA GLU A 5 -5.51 0.32 42.98
C GLU A 5 -5.68 0.03 41.47
N VAL A 6 -4.78 -0.78 40.91
CA VAL A 6 -4.75 -1.15 39.47
C VAL A 6 -5.37 -2.53 39.23
N LYS A 7 -5.70 -3.27 40.30
CA LYS A 7 -6.28 -4.60 40.22
C LYS A 7 -7.68 -4.52 39.59
N GLY A 8 -7.85 -5.13 38.41
CA GLY A 8 -9.10 -5.07 37.63
C GLY A 8 -9.23 -3.87 36.70
N LYS A 9 -8.20 -3.03 36.58
CA LYS A 9 -8.11 -1.95 35.58
C LYS A 9 -7.11 -2.34 34.51
N CYS A 10 -7.58 -2.93 33.43
CA CYS A 10 -6.79 -3.23 32.23
C CYS A 10 -7.12 -2.24 31.11
N LEU A 11 -6.21 -2.12 30.14
CA LEU A 11 -6.54 -1.47 28.86
C LEU A 11 -7.57 -2.31 28.11
N ALA A 12 -8.32 -1.68 27.20
CA ALA A 12 -9.19 -2.40 26.30
C ALA A 12 -8.36 -3.36 25.42
N GLU A 13 -8.84 -4.59 25.29
CA GLU A 13 -8.27 -5.59 24.39
C GLU A 13 -8.93 -5.48 23.01
N TYR A 14 -8.15 -5.71 21.96
CA TYR A 14 -8.59 -5.63 20.58
C TYR A 14 -8.17 -6.89 19.83
N ARG A 15 -8.97 -7.29 18.84
CA ARG A 15 -8.61 -8.38 17.93
C ARG A 15 -7.51 -7.89 16.99
N VAL A 16 -6.44 -8.65 16.88
CA VAL A 16 -5.30 -8.36 16.00
C VAL A 16 -5.03 -9.57 15.13
N GLU A 17 -4.79 -9.33 13.85
CA GLU A 17 -4.36 -10.35 12.89
C GLU A 17 -3.15 -9.83 12.11
N VAL A 18 -2.19 -10.72 11.85
CA VAL A 18 -1.02 -10.43 11.01
C VAL A 18 -1.21 -11.15 9.68
N TRP A 19 -1.21 -10.40 8.58
CA TRP A 19 -1.40 -10.92 7.23
C TRP A 19 -0.27 -10.40 6.34
N LEU A 20 0.56 -11.30 5.80
CA LEU A 20 1.77 -10.99 5.01
C LEU A 20 2.67 -9.91 5.64
N GLY A 21 2.82 -9.91 6.97
CA GLY A 21 3.61 -8.92 7.71
C GLY A 21 2.90 -7.58 7.98
N LEU A 22 1.70 -7.38 7.43
CA LEU A 22 0.84 -6.25 7.76
C LEU A 22 0.02 -6.58 9.03
N VAL A 23 -0.19 -5.59 9.88
CA VAL A 23 -0.95 -5.73 11.13
C VAL A 23 -2.32 -5.07 10.98
N PHE A 24 -3.38 -5.86 11.16
CA PHE A 24 -4.77 -5.41 11.17
C PHE A 24 -5.32 -5.47 12.58
N VAL A 25 -6.13 -4.47 12.93
CA VAL A 25 -6.76 -4.35 14.25
C VAL A 25 -8.25 -4.12 14.07
N SER A 26 -9.07 -4.84 14.84
CA SER A 26 -10.52 -4.68 14.87
C SER A 26 -11.00 -4.34 16.28
N VAL A 27 -11.93 -3.38 16.35
CA VAL A 27 -12.69 -3.06 17.56
C VAL A 27 -13.91 -3.97 17.75
N ASN A 28 -14.30 -4.71 16.71
CA ASN A 28 -15.31 -5.75 16.80
C ASN A 28 -14.65 -7.06 17.26
N PRO A 29 -14.97 -7.58 18.48
CA PRO A 29 -14.39 -8.82 18.97
C PRO A 29 -14.84 -10.06 18.18
N ASP A 30 -16.03 -9.98 17.57
CA ASP A 30 -16.67 -11.08 16.84
C ASP A 30 -16.37 -11.03 15.33
N VAL A 31 -15.37 -10.25 14.92
CA VAL A 31 -14.97 -10.17 13.52
C VAL A 31 -14.43 -11.53 13.03
N GLU A 32 -14.82 -11.90 11.82
CA GLU A 32 -14.26 -13.05 11.13
C GLU A 32 -12.77 -12.84 10.83
N SER A 33 -12.02 -13.94 10.66
CA SER A 33 -10.62 -13.87 10.26
C SER A 33 -10.46 -13.21 8.89
N LEU A 34 -9.35 -12.49 8.70
CA LEU A 34 -9.05 -11.80 7.45
C LEU A 34 -8.66 -12.79 6.34
N ALA A 35 -7.95 -13.86 6.70
CA ALA A 35 -7.38 -14.82 5.76
C ALA A 35 -8.35 -15.35 4.67
N PRO A 36 -9.58 -15.83 4.98
CA PRO A 36 -10.50 -16.34 3.95
C PRO A 36 -10.90 -15.29 2.90
N GLY A 37 -11.04 -14.03 3.31
CA GLY A 37 -11.41 -12.93 2.40
C GLY A 37 -10.26 -12.45 1.50
N LEU A 38 -9.02 -12.78 1.85
CA LEU A 38 -7.80 -12.33 1.19
C LEU A 38 -6.91 -13.47 0.65
N GLU A 39 -7.35 -14.73 0.70
CA GLU A 39 -6.55 -15.90 0.32
C GLU A 39 -6.00 -15.79 -1.10
N ALA A 40 -6.86 -15.51 -2.08
CA ALA A 40 -6.46 -15.32 -3.47
C ALA A 40 -5.49 -14.15 -3.68
N LEU A 41 -5.54 -13.13 -2.82
CA LEU A 41 -4.58 -12.04 -2.84
C LEU A 41 -3.26 -12.46 -2.19
N ALA A 42 -3.31 -13.23 -1.10
CA ALA A 42 -2.14 -13.72 -0.40
C ALA A 42 -1.26 -14.59 -1.31
N ASP A 43 -1.88 -15.50 -2.08
CA ASP A 43 -1.17 -16.35 -3.03
C ASP A 43 -0.42 -15.54 -4.09
N ARG A 44 -1.05 -14.48 -4.61
CA ARG A 44 -0.46 -13.60 -5.63
C ARG A 44 0.69 -12.76 -5.08
N LEU A 45 0.65 -12.40 -3.80
CA LEU A 45 1.63 -11.53 -3.16
C LEU A 45 2.74 -12.29 -2.43
N GLN A 46 2.59 -13.59 -2.21
CA GLN A 46 3.59 -14.42 -1.53
C GLN A 46 5.01 -14.25 -2.10
N PRO A 47 5.24 -14.19 -3.43
CA PRO A 47 6.58 -14.04 -3.99
C PRO A 47 7.28 -12.74 -3.59
N TYR A 48 6.51 -11.69 -3.30
CA TYR A 48 7.06 -10.37 -2.95
C TYR A 48 7.58 -10.32 -1.52
N ASP A 49 7.18 -11.24 -0.63
CA ASP A 49 7.67 -11.32 0.75
C ASP A 49 7.58 -9.96 1.48
N LEU A 50 6.35 -9.45 1.59
CA LEU A 50 6.06 -8.13 2.15
C LEU A 50 6.57 -7.96 3.60
N ALA A 51 6.70 -9.06 4.35
CA ALA A 51 7.25 -9.04 5.69
C ALA A 51 8.74 -8.61 5.75
N ALA A 52 9.47 -8.71 4.64
CA ALA A 52 10.86 -8.26 4.55
C ALA A 52 11.01 -6.76 4.23
N TYR A 53 9.91 -6.03 3.99
CA TYR A 53 9.98 -4.60 3.66
C TYR A 53 10.19 -3.74 4.91
N THR A 54 10.95 -2.65 4.74
CA THR A 54 11.21 -1.65 5.78
C THR A 54 10.71 -0.28 5.32
N VAL A 55 10.15 0.51 6.23
CA VAL A 55 9.72 1.87 5.93
C VAL A 55 10.93 2.78 5.74
N VAL A 56 11.06 3.38 4.56
CA VAL A 56 12.14 4.32 4.23
C VAL A 56 11.68 5.78 4.23
N HIS A 57 10.39 6.02 3.99
CA HIS A 57 9.80 7.36 4.06
C HIS A 57 8.35 7.32 4.51
N ARG A 58 7.92 8.34 5.26
CA ARG A 58 6.54 8.54 5.70
C ARG A 58 6.14 9.99 5.49
N ALA A 59 4.98 10.19 4.91
CA ALA A 59 4.32 11.46 4.73
C ALA A 59 2.87 11.36 5.20
N GLU A 60 2.32 12.46 5.69
CA GLU A 60 0.92 12.57 6.11
C GLU A 60 0.33 13.84 5.53
N GLY A 61 -0.94 13.78 5.15
CA GLY A 61 -1.67 14.93 4.64
C GLY A 61 -3.14 14.84 5.02
N GLU A 62 -3.80 15.98 5.13
CA GLU A 62 -5.23 16.08 5.34
C GLU A 62 -5.91 16.54 4.05
N PHE A 63 -7.03 15.90 3.74
CA PHE A 63 -7.79 16.17 2.52
C PHE A 63 -9.24 16.48 2.87
N GLU A 64 -9.73 17.59 2.32
CA GLU A 64 -11.11 18.08 2.49
C GLU A 64 -12.07 17.37 1.52
N CYS A 65 -12.14 16.05 1.61
CA CYS A 65 -13.08 15.27 0.83
C CYS A 65 -13.62 14.08 1.63
N ASN A 66 -14.72 13.50 1.12
CA ASN A 66 -15.16 12.23 1.63
C ASN A 66 -14.11 11.17 1.27
N TRP A 67 -13.74 10.41 2.26
CA TRP A 67 -12.75 9.34 2.16
C TRP A 67 -12.89 8.31 1.09
N LYS A 68 -14.14 8.00 0.71
CA LYS A 68 -14.40 7.00 -0.29
C LYS A 68 -13.79 7.49 -1.60
N VAL A 69 -13.79 8.80 -1.85
CA VAL A 69 -13.11 9.42 -2.98
C VAL A 69 -11.61 9.11 -2.97
N LEU A 70 -10.93 9.20 -1.81
CA LEU A 70 -9.51 8.85 -1.72
C LEU A 70 -9.28 7.35 -1.98
N VAL A 71 -10.12 6.47 -1.44
CA VAL A 71 -9.98 5.02 -1.63
C VAL A 71 -10.31 4.61 -3.07
N GLU A 72 -11.41 5.11 -3.62
CA GLU A 72 -11.88 4.86 -4.98
C GLU A 72 -10.84 5.28 -6.02
N ASN A 73 -10.09 6.36 -5.78
CA ASN A 73 -8.97 6.76 -6.63
C ASN A 73 -7.87 5.69 -6.75
N PHE A 74 -7.68 4.84 -5.75
CA PHE A 74 -6.75 3.70 -5.82
C PHE A 74 -7.41 2.42 -6.29
N CYS A 75 -8.74 2.35 -6.29
CA CYS A 75 -9.48 1.18 -6.76
C CYS A 75 -9.49 1.06 -8.28
N GLU A 76 -9.08 2.09 -9.01
CA GLU A 76 -9.03 2.09 -10.47
C GLU A 76 -7.72 2.65 -11.04
N SER A 77 -7.50 2.41 -12.33
CA SER A 77 -6.30 2.87 -13.05
C SER A 77 -6.64 3.76 -14.25
N TYR A 78 -7.92 4.05 -14.48
CA TYR A 78 -8.39 4.79 -15.64
C TYR A 78 -7.91 6.24 -15.62
N HIS A 79 -7.82 6.90 -14.47
CA HIS A 79 -7.36 8.29 -14.42
C HIS A 79 -5.86 8.47 -14.75
N VAL A 80 -5.06 7.39 -14.71
CA VAL A 80 -3.59 7.46 -14.79
C VAL A 80 -3.11 8.10 -16.09
N PHE A 81 -3.65 7.73 -17.25
CA PHE A 81 -3.22 8.28 -18.55
C PHE A 81 -3.46 9.79 -18.69
N SER A 82 -4.41 10.33 -17.93
CA SER A 82 -4.81 11.74 -17.99
C SER A 82 -4.15 12.55 -16.87
N VAL A 83 -4.37 12.16 -15.62
CA VAL A 83 -3.93 12.89 -14.42
C VAL A 83 -2.45 12.66 -14.12
N HIS A 84 -1.94 11.44 -14.35
CA HIS A 84 -0.54 11.08 -14.13
C HIS A 84 0.27 10.98 -15.42
N LYS A 85 -0.15 11.71 -16.46
CA LYS A 85 0.47 11.71 -17.79
C LYS A 85 1.99 11.94 -17.76
N ASN A 86 2.46 12.84 -16.89
CA ASN A 86 3.87 13.21 -16.79
C ASN A 86 4.62 12.52 -15.64
N THR A 87 3.97 11.58 -14.94
CA THR A 87 4.55 10.92 -13.76
C THR A 87 4.49 9.40 -13.88
N LEU A 88 3.30 8.80 -13.77
CA LEU A 88 3.13 7.35 -13.77
C LEU A 88 2.94 6.78 -15.19
N GLU A 89 2.21 7.46 -16.08
CA GLU A 89 1.85 6.92 -17.41
C GLU A 89 3.07 6.59 -18.28
N ILE A 90 4.21 7.27 -18.05
CA ILE A 90 5.45 7.04 -18.79
C ILE A 90 6.02 5.65 -18.51
N ASN A 91 5.95 5.19 -17.26
CA ASN A 91 6.61 3.98 -16.79
C ASN A 91 5.64 2.84 -16.52
N SER A 92 4.39 3.16 -16.21
CA SER A 92 3.30 2.22 -15.98
C SER A 92 2.09 2.61 -16.84
N PRO A 93 2.16 2.42 -18.16
CA PRO A 93 1.16 2.94 -19.07
C PRO A 93 -0.19 2.29 -18.83
N THR A 94 -1.25 3.09 -18.73
CA THR A 94 -2.61 2.64 -18.42
C THR A 94 -3.09 1.55 -19.37
N ARG A 95 -2.67 1.61 -20.64
CA ARG A 95 -2.99 0.59 -21.67
C ARG A 95 -2.51 -0.83 -21.34
N THR A 96 -1.57 -0.98 -20.40
CA THR A 96 -1.06 -2.29 -19.96
C THR A 96 -1.86 -2.87 -18.80
N THR A 97 -2.83 -2.12 -18.27
CA THR A 97 -3.61 -2.51 -17.12
C THR A 97 -4.39 -3.80 -17.41
N LYS A 98 -4.28 -4.76 -16.50
CA LYS A 98 -5.17 -5.91 -16.40
C LYS A 98 -5.91 -5.81 -15.07
N VAL A 99 -7.24 -5.88 -15.14
CA VAL A 99 -8.09 -6.01 -13.95
C VAL A 99 -8.16 -7.49 -13.63
N LEU A 100 -7.61 -7.88 -12.48
CA LEU A 100 -7.67 -9.26 -12.01
C LEU A 100 -8.95 -9.48 -11.21
N GLU A 101 -9.34 -10.74 -11.07
CA GLU A 101 -10.45 -11.11 -10.20
C GLU A 101 -10.16 -10.68 -8.76
N GLY A 102 -11.06 -9.86 -8.22
CA GLY A 102 -11.02 -9.39 -6.83
C GLY A 102 -11.63 -10.40 -5.85
N GLY A 103 -11.95 -9.92 -4.66
CA GLY A 103 -12.64 -10.71 -3.64
C GLY A 103 -13.54 -9.82 -2.77
N PRO A 104 -14.24 -10.39 -1.78
CA PRO A 104 -15.13 -9.63 -0.91
C PRO A 104 -14.41 -8.51 -0.13
N GLY A 105 -13.10 -8.65 0.08
CA GLY A 105 -12.27 -7.69 0.81
C GLY A 105 -11.30 -6.87 -0.04
N PHE A 106 -11.24 -7.04 -1.37
CA PHE A 106 -10.24 -6.36 -2.19
C PHE A 106 -10.57 -6.27 -3.69
N ASN A 107 -9.96 -5.29 -4.37
CA ASN A 107 -9.79 -5.31 -5.82
C ASN A 107 -8.29 -5.25 -6.17
N HIS A 108 -7.95 -5.74 -7.37
CA HIS A 108 -6.55 -5.94 -7.76
C HIS A 108 -6.35 -5.68 -9.25
N HIS A 109 -5.54 -4.69 -9.57
CA HIS A 109 -5.09 -4.38 -10.92
C HIS A 109 -3.59 -4.66 -11.03
N THR A 110 -3.15 -5.06 -12.22
CA THR A 110 -1.73 -5.12 -12.56
C THR A 110 -1.45 -4.18 -13.71
N MET A 111 -0.28 -3.56 -13.71
CA MET A 111 0.25 -2.75 -14.79
C MET A 111 1.70 -3.13 -15.02
N THR A 112 2.26 -2.77 -16.18
CA THR A 112 3.72 -2.90 -16.36
C THR A 112 4.42 -2.05 -15.31
N ALA A 113 5.33 -2.65 -14.55
CA ALA A 113 6.18 -1.95 -13.59
C ALA A 113 7.19 -1.04 -14.30
N LEU A 114 7.77 -0.11 -13.55
CA LEU A 114 9.00 0.58 -13.95
C LEU A 114 10.01 -0.43 -14.50
N SER A 115 10.68 -0.11 -15.61
CA SER A 115 11.56 -1.04 -16.32
C SER A 115 12.54 -1.72 -15.36
N SER A 116 12.55 -3.06 -15.40
CA SER A 116 13.42 -3.94 -14.64
C SER A 116 14.91 -3.57 -14.72
N ASP A 117 15.33 -2.86 -15.77
CA ASP A 117 16.67 -2.25 -15.93
C ASP A 117 17.10 -1.33 -14.77
N THR A 118 16.17 -0.92 -13.91
CA THR A 118 16.46 -0.07 -12.73
C THR A 118 16.52 -0.83 -11.41
N PHE A 119 16.10 -2.10 -11.38
CA PHE A 119 16.06 -2.93 -10.19
C PHE A 119 17.42 -3.61 -9.94
N SER A 120 17.69 -4.01 -8.70
CA SER A 120 18.89 -4.75 -8.37
C SER A 120 18.78 -6.20 -8.85
N ASP A 121 19.89 -6.79 -9.28
CA ASP A 121 19.96 -8.23 -9.62
C ASP A 121 19.46 -9.10 -8.46
N GLU A 122 19.67 -8.67 -7.22
CA GLU A 122 19.18 -9.37 -6.03
C GLU A 122 17.64 -9.35 -5.91
N SER A 123 17.00 -8.23 -6.22
CA SER A 123 15.53 -8.13 -6.24
C SER A 123 14.94 -9.02 -7.34
N LEU A 124 15.56 -8.98 -8.52
CA LEU A 124 15.10 -9.75 -9.68
C LEU A 124 15.27 -11.26 -9.50
N ALA A 125 16.40 -11.70 -8.91
CA ALA A 125 16.69 -13.12 -8.70
C ALA A 125 15.73 -13.84 -7.73
N ARG A 126 14.98 -13.08 -6.91
CA ARG A 126 14.07 -13.62 -5.89
C ARG A 126 12.62 -13.71 -6.37
N LEU A 127 12.29 -13.09 -7.49
CA LEU A 127 10.98 -13.17 -8.10
C LEU A 127 11.00 -14.13 -9.29
N PRO A 128 9.91 -14.88 -9.52
CA PRO A 128 9.70 -15.57 -10.79
C PRO A 128 9.84 -14.58 -11.95
N SER A 129 10.48 -15.01 -13.04
CA SER A 129 10.80 -14.17 -14.20
C SER A 129 9.57 -13.49 -14.82
N GLU A 130 8.39 -14.07 -14.67
CA GLU A 130 7.12 -13.56 -15.15
C GLU A 130 6.58 -12.38 -14.32
N LEU A 131 7.09 -12.17 -13.10
CA LEU A 131 6.63 -11.13 -12.17
C LEU A 131 7.54 -9.88 -12.15
N VAL A 132 8.71 -9.93 -12.80
CA VAL A 132 9.72 -8.87 -12.71
C VAL A 132 9.29 -7.54 -13.35
N ASP A 133 8.39 -7.59 -14.32
CA ASP A 133 7.85 -6.40 -14.98
C ASP A 133 6.39 -6.13 -14.59
N ILE A 134 5.91 -6.75 -13.49
CA ILE A 134 4.54 -6.59 -13.02
C ILE A 134 4.51 -5.71 -11.77
N GLY A 135 3.82 -4.58 -11.91
CA GLY A 135 3.42 -3.71 -10.82
C GLY A 135 2.00 -4.04 -10.40
N HIS A 136 1.80 -4.19 -9.09
CA HIS A 136 0.50 -4.42 -8.48
C HIS A 136 -0.08 -3.10 -7.98
N LEU A 137 -1.39 -2.92 -8.17
CA LEU A 137 -2.20 -1.88 -7.54
C LEU A 137 -3.39 -2.54 -6.86
N ILE A 138 -3.44 -2.46 -5.54
CA ILE A 138 -4.37 -3.23 -4.72
C ILE A 138 -5.05 -2.30 -3.73
N CYS A 139 -6.36 -2.46 -3.60
CA CYS A 139 -7.13 -1.89 -2.51
C CYS A 139 -7.68 -3.01 -1.64
N ILE A 140 -7.30 -3.02 -0.37
CA ILE A 140 -7.90 -3.86 0.67
C ILE A 140 -8.88 -3.00 1.46
N TYR A 141 -10.14 -3.43 1.46
CA TYR A 141 -11.20 -2.68 2.07
C TYR A 141 -11.07 -2.64 3.60
N PRO A 142 -11.49 -1.54 4.25
CA PRO A 142 -12.08 -0.35 3.63
C PRO A 142 -11.05 0.71 3.23
N CYS A 143 -9.84 0.74 3.78
CA CYS A 143 -9.03 1.95 3.78
C CYS A 143 -7.52 1.75 3.57
N LEU A 144 -7.13 0.58 3.07
CA LEU A 144 -5.75 0.27 2.74
C LEU A 144 -5.63 0.17 1.22
N ALA A 145 -4.73 0.96 0.64
CA ALA A 145 -4.29 0.77 -0.73
C ALA A 145 -2.78 0.58 -0.71
N PHE A 146 -2.27 -0.31 -1.55
CA PHE A 146 -0.84 -0.35 -1.80
C PHE A 146 -0.52 -0.72 -3.23
N SER A 147 0.60 -0.18 -3.68
CA SER A 147 1.22 -0.55 -4.94
C SER A 147 2.54 -1.23 -4.66
N ILE A 148 2.83 -2.34 -5.34
CA ILE A 148 4.06 -3.11 -5.13
C ILE A 148 4.68 -3.39 -6.48
N ASP A 149 5.99 -3.20 -6.57
CA ASP A 149 6.85 -3.71 -7.62
C ASP A 149 8.03 -4.47 -6.98
N PRO A 150 8.93 -5.08 -7.77
CA PRO A 150 10.06 -5.84 -7.25
C PRO A 150 11.03 -5.11 -6.31
N GLU A 151 11.12 -3.78 -6.35
CA GLU A 151 12.08 -3.01 -5.53
C GLU A 151 11.38 -2.27 -4.38
N MET A 152 10.18 -1.76 -4.63
CA MET A 152 9.50 -0.81 -3.77
C MET A 152 8.03 -1.17 -3.59
N ALA A 153 7.49 -0.79 -2.44
CA ALA A 153 6.06 -0.70 -2.27
C ALA A 153 5.65 0.67 -1.71
N LEU A 154 4.52 1.15 -2.19
CA LEU A 154 3.83 2.31 -1.68
C LEU A 154 2.63 1.82 -0.88
N TRP A 155 2.62 2.10 0.42
CA TRP A 155 1.49 1.87 1.31
C TRP A 155 0.73 3.19 1.53
N LEU A 156 -0.60 3.14 1.39
CA LEU A 156 -1.52 4.22 1.73
C LEU A 156 -2.60 3.76 2.72
N THR A 157 -2.78 4.49 3.81
CA THR A 157 -3.90 4.30 4.73
C THR A 157 -4.73 5.57 4.84
N VAL A 158 -6.03 5.43 4.62
CA VAL A 158 -7.01 6.50 4.81
C VAL A 158 -7.63 6.40 6.19
N ARG A 159 -7.49 7.44 7.02
CA ARG A 159 -7.98 7.46 8.41
C ARG A 159 -9.22 8.36 8.55
N PRO A 160 -10.42 7.77 8.75
CA PRO A 160 -11.60 8.54 9.12
C PRO A 160 -11.47 9.45 10.32
N THR A 161 -11.77 10.73 10.11
CA THR A 161 -12.03 11.69 11.20
C THR A 161 -13.46 12.23 11.16
N GLY A 162 -14.11 12.20 9.98
CA GLY A 162 -15.53 12.56 9.82
C GLY A 162 -16.07 12.29 8.41
N THR A 163 -17.14 12.99 8.05
CA THR A 163 -17.80 12.91 6.73
C THR A 163 -17.11 13.73 5.64
N LEU A 164 -16.35 14.77 6.01
CA LEU A 164 -15.71 15.73 5.09
C LEU A 164 -14.18 15.87 5.22
N CYS A 165 -13.57 15.24 6.23
CA CYS A 165 -12.12 15.34 6.49
C CYS A 165 -11.55 13.93 6.60
N ARG A 166 -10.38 13.66 5.98
CA ARG A 166 -9.51 12.51 6.33
C ARG A 166 -8.02 12.76 6.17
N SER A 167 -7.29 12.30 7.17
CA SER A 167 -5.84 12.12 7.12
C SER A 167 -5.51 10.93 6.22
N LEU A 168 -4.67 11.16 5.22
CA LEU A 168 -4.00 10.14 4.44
C LEU A 168 -2.59 9.97 5.01
N THR A 169 -2.27 8.76 5.45
CA THR A 169 -0.89 8.39 5.76
C THR A 169 -0.30 7.66 4.56
N LYS A 170 0.77 8.24 4.02
CA LYS A 170 1.58 7.67 2.94
C LYS A 170 2.88 7.12 3.51
N ARG A 171 3.19 5.86 3.22
CA ARG A 171 4.46 5.23 3.60
C ARG A 171 5.09 4.64 2.36
N PHE A 172 6.30 5.05 2.05
CA PHE A 172 7.14 4.34 1.10
C PHE A 172 7.96 3.34 1.88
N ILE A 173 7.85 2.10 1.45
CA ILE A 173 8.54 0.98 2.05
C ILE A 173 9.42 0.36 0.96
N GLU A 174 10.66 0.09 1.29
CA GLU A 174 11.60 -0.57 0.39
C GLU A 174 12.04 -1.86 1.06
N ARG A 175 12.26 -2.91 0.26
CA ARG A 175 12.76 -4.18 0.78
C ARG A 175 14.22 -4.10 1.21
N PHE A 176 14.97 -3.15 0.64
CA PHE A 176 16.39 -2.97 0.92
C PHE A 176 16.68 -1.54 1.36
N THR A 177 17.35 -1.39 2.51
CA THR A 177 18.06 -0.16 2.84
C THR A 177 19.32 -0.08 1.97
N SER A 178 19.17 0.22 0.68
CA SER A 178 20.37 0.44 -0.12
C SER A 178 21.11 1.66 0.45
N ARG A 179 22.41 1.52 0.68
CA ARG A 179 23.34 2.65 0.81
C ARG A 179 23.30 3.47 -0.50
N ARG A 180 22.22 4.22 -0.76
CA ARG A 180 22.14 5.23 -1.82
C ARG A 180 22.28 6.63 -1.19
N ALA A 181 23.29 6.83 -0.35
CA ALA A 181 23.70 8.16 0.13
C ALA A 181 24.41 9.01 -0.95
N GLY A 182 24.37 8.63 -2.23
CA GLY A 182 25.21 9.25 -3.27
C GLY A 182 24.60 9.40 -4.66
N ARG A 183 23.33 9.04 -4.89
CA ARG A 183 22.62 9.43 -6.11
C ARG A 183 21.41 10.25 -5.70
N SER A 184 21.54 11.57 -5.78
CA SER A 184 20.40 12.46 -5.82
C SER A 184 19.56 12.07 -7.03
N ARG A 185 18.51 11.27 -6.82
CA ARG A 185 17.37 11.33 -7.73
C ARG A 185 16.75 12.70 -7.49
N GLY A 186 17.15 13.65 -8.34
CA GLY A 186 16.46 14.91 -8.53
C GLY A 186 15.07 14.63 -9.07
N SER A 187 14.18 14.20 -8.20
CA SER A 187 12.75 14.11 -8.46
C SER A 187 12.10 14.66 -7.20
N SER A 188 11.65 15.91 -7.30
CA SER A 188 10.84 16.53 -6.28
C SER A 188 9.64 15.59 -6.04
N TRP A 189 9.58 14.95 -4.87
CA TRP A 189 8.47 14.10 -4.45
C TRP A 189 7.25 14.95 -4.07
N ARG A 190 6.93 15.98 -4.86
CA ARG A 190 5.69 16.73 -4.77
C ARG A 190 4.66 16.01 -5.63
N ILE A 191 4.01 15.01 -5.06
CA ILE A 191 2.86 14.39 -5.72
C ILE A 191 1.54 14.91 -5.14
N PHE A 192 1.53 15.51 -3.94
CA PHE A 192 0.39 16.28 -3.46
C PHE A 192 0.87 17.39 -2.51
N GLY A 193 0.80 18.63 -2.98
CA GLY A 193 0.73 19.84 -2.16
C GLY A 193 -0.21 20.79 -2.89
N PRO A 194 -0.98 21.64 -2.20
CA PRO A 194 -1.77 22.65 -2.89
C PRO A 194 -0.79 23.54 -3.66
N GLU A 195 -0.87 23.49 -4.99
CA GLU A 195 -0.33 24.57 -5.80
C GLU A 195 -1.16 25.82 -5.47
N GLY A 196 -0.46 26.93 -5.21
CA GLY A 196 -1.10 28.21 -4.88
C GLY A 196 -1.91 28.79 -6.02
#